data_AF-A0A151BH10-F1
#
_entry.id   AF-A0A151BH10-F1
#
_cell.length_a   1.000
_cell.length_b   1.000
_cell.length_c   1.000
_cell.angle_alpha   90.00
_cell.angle_beta   90.00
_cell.angle_gamma   90.00
#
_symmetry.space_group_name_H-M   'P 1'
#
loop_
_entity.id
_entity.type
_entity.pdbx_description
1 polymer ?
#
loop_
_entity_poly.entity_id
_entity_poly.type
_entity_poly.pdbx_seq_one_letter_code
_entity_poly.pdbx_strand_id
1 'polypeptide(L)'
;MWQNHQSKHSISPVSALSKDTPLSFIGRFGFKSGREINKLEGVNFKIGRTGVPIVLDNTLAWLEVEVKGELDVGSHTLFAGEIVDANVLTGGEPMTYAYYRLVKRGGTPKTAPVHAEG
;
A
#
# COMPACT_ATOMS: atom_id res chain seq x y z
N MET A 1 -13.84 -31.25 20.37
CA MET A 1 -14.33 -31.02 18.99
C MET A 1 -13.91 -29.63 18.56
N TRP A 2 -12.70 -29.49 18.01
CA TRP A 2 -12.23 -28.24 17.42
C TRP A 2 -12.70 -28.26 15.97
N GLN A 3 -13.73 -27.48 15.65
CA GLN A 3 -14.22 -27.41 14.28
C GLN A 3 -13.17 -26.71 13.42
N ASN A 4 -12.72 -27.43 12.40
CA ASN A 4 -11.94 -26.93 11.27
C ASN A 4 -12.67 -25.75 10.62
N HIS A 5 -12.33 -24.52 11.02
CA HIS A 5 -12.56 -23.35 10.19
C HIS A 5 -11.43 -23.34 9.16
N GLN A 6 -11.62 -24.04 8.04
CA GLN A 6 -10.79 -23.84 6.86
C GLN A 6 -11.18 -22.46 6.31
N SER A 7 -10.50 -21.43 6.79
CA SER A 7 -10.66 -20.08 6.25
C SER A 7 -10.24 -20.11 4.79
N LYS A 8 -11.08 -19.54 3.92
CA LYS A 8 -10.71 -19.26 2.53
C LYS A 8 -9.48 -18.37 2.60
N HIS A 9 -8.28 -18.91 2.36
CA HIS A 9 -7.02 -18.16 2.47
C HIS A 9 -7.14 -16.88 1.64
N SER A 10 -7.26 -15.73 2.31
CA SER A 10 -7.27 -14.44 1.66
C SER A 10 -5.85 -14.11 1.23
N ILE A 11 -5.71 -13.54 0.04
CA ILE A 11 -4.40 -13.25 -0.54
C ILE A 11 -4.30 -11.76 -0.76
N SER A 12 -3.20 -11.17 -0.31
CA SER A 12 -3.03 -9.72 -0.26
C SER A 12 -1.73 -9.32 -0.96
N PRO A 13 -1.81 -8.55 -2.06
CA PRO A 13 -0.64 -7.90 -2.64
C PRO A 13 -0.27 -6.67 -1.80
N VAL A 14 1.01 -6.51 -1.50
CA VAL A 14 1.59 -5.34 -0.81
C VAL A 14 2.61 -4.70 -1.73
N SER A 15 2.49 -3.39 -1.97
CA SER A 15 3.41 -2.62 -2.82
C SER A 15 4.12 -1.52 -2.03
N ALA A 16 5.44 -1.52 -2.07
CA ALA A 16 6.27 -0.44 -1.55
C ALA A 16 6.37 0.68 -2.60
N LEU A 17 5.76 1.82 -2.31
CA LEU A 17 5.68 2.94 -3.25
C LEU A 17 6.97 3.77 -3.25
N SER A 18 7.35 4.29 -4.42
CA SER A 18 8.44 5.26 -4.57
C SER A 18 8.08 6.59 -3.88
N LYS A 19 9.08 7.28 -3.32
CA LYS A 19 8.96 8.65 -2.79
C LYS A 19 8.39 9.65 -3.82
N ASP A 20 8.59 9.39 -5.11
CA ASP A 20 8.13 10.23 -6.20
C ASP A 20 6.65 10.03 -6.56
N THR A 21 5.98 9.03 -5.97
CA THR A 21 4.56 8.71 -6.25
C THR A 21 3.68 9.97 -6.20
N PRO A 22 2.86 10.22 -7.24
CA PRO A 22 1.91 11.33 -7.25
C PRO A 22 0.83 11.21 -6.17
N LEU A 23 0.44 12.33 -5.56
CA LEU A 23 -0.66 12.36 -4.59
C LEU A 23 -2.00 11.87 -5.15
N SER A 24 -2.26 12.14 -6.43
CA SER A 24 -3.45 11.65 -7.13
C SER A 24 -3.50 10.12 -7.17
N PHE A 25 -2.34 9.47 -7.37
CA PHE A 25 -2.22 8.02 -7.33
C PHE A 25 -2.48 7.47 -5.92
N ILE A 26 -1.88 8.08 -4.89
CA ILE A 26 -2.15 7.72 -3.48
C ILE A 26 -3.64 7.88 -3.17
N GLY A 27 -4.26 8.98 -3.58
CA GLY A 27 -5.67 9.25 -3.32
C GLY A 27 -6.62 8.27 -3.99
N ARG A 28 -6.26 7.76 -5.18
CA ARG A 28 -7.02 6.71 -5.88
C ARG A 28 -7.15 5.45 -5.01
N PHE A 29 -6.07 5.02 -4.39
CA PHE A 29 -6.06 3.79 -3.58
C PHE A 29 -6.43 4.02 -2.11
N GLY A 30 -6.13 5.19 -1.55
CA GLY A 30 -6.28 5.49 -0.12
C GLY A 30 -7.53 6.27 0.29
N PHE A 31 -8.21 6.97 -0.61
CA PHE A 31 -9.38 7.83 -0.26
C PHE A 31 -10.70 7.41 -0.91
N LYS A 32 -10.67 6.44 -1.83
CA LYS A 32 -11.87 5.94 -2.51
C LYS A 32 -12.10 4.47 -2.20
N SER A 33 -13.35 4.02 -2.18
CA SER A 33 -13.68 2.60 -2.03
C SER A 33 -13.54 1.88 -3.36
N GLY A 34 -12.94 0.69 -3.37
CA GLY A 34 -12.92 -0.17 -4.56
C GLY A 34 -14.30 -0.70 -4.95
N ARG A 35 -15.31 -0.55 -4.07
CA ARG A 35 -16.71 -0.85 -4.39
C ARG A 35 -17.38 0.24 -5.23
N GLU A 36 -16.86 1.47 -5.18
CA GLU A 36 -17.42 2.63 -5.88
C GLU A 36 -16.70 2.90 -7.20
N ILE A 37 -15.39 2.63 -7.25
CA ILE A 37 -14.58 2.87 -8.44
C ILE A 37 -13.71 1.66 -8.78
N ASN A 38 -13.46 1.47 -10.07
CA ASN A 38 -12.40 0.57 -10.51
C ASN A 38 -11.03 1.23 -10.28
N LYS A 39 -10.39 0.91 -9.16
CA LYS A 39 -9.07 1.46 -8.80
C LYS A 39 -7.96 1.04 -9.77
N LEU A 40 -8.13 -0.09 -10.45
CA LEU A 40 -7.12 -0.66 -11.36
C LEU A 40 -7.28 -0.17 -12.81
N GLU A 41 -8.37 0.52 -13.13
CA GLU A 41 -8.60 1.02 -14.48
C GLU A 41 -7.48 1.99 -14.93
N GLY A 42 -6.78 1.66 -16.01
CA GLY A 42 -5.65 2.47 -16.48
C GLY A 42 -4.45 2.50 -15.51
N VAL A 43 -4.33 1.52 -14.61
CA VAL A 43 -3.13 1.28 -13.80
C VAL A 43 -2.40 0.08 -14.38
N ASN A 44 -1.08 0.16 -14.51
CA ASN A 44 -0.27 -0.98 -14.89
C ASN A 44 -0.20 -1.98 -13.72
N PHE A 45 -0.67 -3.20 -13.95
CA PHE A 45 -0.59 -4.29 -13.00
C PHE A 45 -0.28 -5.59 -13.74
N LYS A 46 0.29 -6.56 -13.01
CA LYS A 46 0.37 -7.95 -13.45
C LYS A 46 -0.52 -8.84 -12.59
N ILE A 47 -0.87 -10.01 -13.11
CA ILE A 47 -1.47 -11.07 -12.30
C ILE A 47 -0.35 -11.80 -11.56
N GLY A 48 -0.50 -11.86 -10.25
CA GLY A 48 0.40 -12.54 -9.34
C GLY A 48 0.32 -14.06 -9.41
N ARG A 49 1.26 -14.73 -8.74
CA ARG A 49 1.31 -16.20 -8.63
C ARG A 49 0.00 -16.77 -8.11
N THR A 50 -0.64 -16.03 -7.22
CA THR A 50 -1.88 -16.40 -6.54
C THR A 50 -3.15 -15.90 -7.21
N GLY A 51 -3.03 -15.22 -8.36
CA GLY A 51 -4.16 -14.65 -9.09
C GLY A 51 -4.58 -13.25 -8.65
N VAL A 52 -3.91 -12.65 -7.66
CA VAL A 52 -4.18 -11.25 -7.24
C VAL A 52 -3.50 -10.23 -8.16
N PRO A 53 -4.11 -9.06 -8.39
CA PRO A 53 -3.47 -8.00 -9.17
C PRO A 53 -2.35 -7.33 -8.35
N ILE A 54 -1.13 -7.34 -8.88
CA ILE A 54 0.01 -6.59 -8.33
C ILE A 54 0.18 -5.31 -9.12
N VAL A 55 -0.03 -4.18 -8.45
CA VAL A 55 0.22 -2.85 -9.03
C VAL A 55 1.72 -2.66 -9.26
N LEU A 56 2.09 -2.26 -10.47
CA LEU A 56 3.47 -2.02 -10.89
C LEU A 56 3.79 -0.52 -10.95
N ASP A 57 2.80 0.31 -11.28
CA ASP A 57 2.98 1.76 -11.30
C ASP A 57 3.42 2.28 -9.93
N ASN A 58 4.43 3.15 -9.95
CA ASN A 58 5.03 3.77 -8.75
C ASN A 58 5.57 2.79 -7.70
N THR A 59 5.70 1.50 -8.02
CA THR A 59 6.10 0.46 -7.07
C THR A 59 7.58 0.13 -7.22
N LEU A 60 8.33 0.16 -6.11
CA LEU A 60 9.75 -0.24 -6.07
C LEU A 60 9.90 -1.74 -5.82
N ALA A 61 9.06 -2.30 -4.95
CA ALA A 61 9.03 -3.71 -4.62
C ALA A 61 7.60 -4.12 -4.24
N TRP A 62 7.28 -5.39 -4.40
CA TRP A 62 5.99 -5.95 -4.00
C TRP A 62 6.15 -7.31 -3.34
N LEU A 63 5.15 -7.67 -2.54
CA LEU A 63 5.00 -8.96 -1.86
C LEU A 63 3.60 -9.50 -2.14
N GLU A 64 3.49 -10.80 -2.40
CA GLU A 64 2.23 -11.53 -2.29
C GLU A 64 2.22 -12.27 -0.96
N VAL A 65 1.18 -12.02 -0.17
CA VAL A 65 1.03 -12.58 1.16
C VAL A 65 -0.23 -13.44 1.22
N GLU A 66 -0.06 -14.71 1.54
CA GLU A 66 -1.16 -15.60 1.86
C GLU A 66 -1.47 -15.50 3.36
N VAL A 67 -2.69 -15.10 3.70
CA VAL A 67 -3.10 -14.93 5.10
C VAL A 67 -3.23 -16.30 5.78
N LYS A 68 -2.49 -16.45 6.89
CA LYS A 68 -2.48 -17.65 7.73
C LYS A 68 -3.26 -17.47 9.03
N GLY A 69 -3.51 -16.22 9.44
CA GLY A 69 -4.31 -15.91 10.61
C GLY A 69 -4.74 -14.45 10.66
N GLU A 70 -5.72 -14.18 11.50
CA GLU A 70 -6.25 -12.85 11.75
C GLU A 70 -6.44 -12.63 13.26
N LEU A 71 -6.27 -11.38 13.69
CA LEU A 71 -6.48 -10.95 15.05
C LEU A 71 -7.37 -9.72 15.05
N ASP A 72 -8.53 -9.81 15.70
CA ASP A 72 -9.41 -8.67 15.94
C ASP A 72 -8.80 -7.76 17.01
N VAL A 73 -8.62 -6.48 16.66
CA VAL A 73 -8.15 -5.42 17.57
C VAL A 73 -9.16 -4.26 17.65
N GLY A 74 -10.45 -4.56 17.44
CA GLY A 74 -11.59 -3.67 17.58
C GLY A 74 -11.89 -2.90 16.30
N SER A 75 -11.21 -1.77 16.09
CA SER A 75 -11.43 -0.94 14.89
C SER A 75 -10.74 -1.47 13.64
N HIS A 76 -9.82 -2.41 13.80
CA HIS A 76 -9.00 -2.98 12.75
C HIS A 76 -8.86 -4.48 12.98
N THR A 77 -8.52 -5.20 11.91
CA THR A 77 -8.10 -6.60 11.96
C THR A 77 -6.64 -6.66 11.52
N LEU A 78 -5.79 -7.27 12.34
CA LEU A 78 -4.40 -7.55 11.99
C LEU A 78 -4.32 -8.89 11.28
N PHE A 79 -3.76 -8.93 10.08
CA PHE A 79 -3.56 -10.16 9.32
C PHE A 79 -2.11 -10.62 9.43
N ALA A 80 -1.91 -11.86 9.85
CA ALA A 80 -0.62 -12.55 9.81
C ALA A 80 -0.60 -13.47 8.60
N GLY A 81 0.42 -13.34 7.76
CA GLY A 81 0.50 -14.11 6.52
C GLY A 81 1.92 -14.49 6.14
N GLU A 82 2.00 -15.49 5.26
CA GLU A 82 3.23 -16.02 4.69
C GLU A 82 3.49 -15.35 3.34
N ILE A 83 4.73 -14.92 3.09
CA ILE A 83 5.12 -14.38 1.78
C ILE A 83 5.29 -15.55 0.81
N VAL A 84 4.45 -15.61 -0.22
CA VAL A 84 4.43 -16.70 -1.21
C VAL A 84 5.08 -16.35 -2.54
N ASP A 85 5.24 -15.04 -2.80
CA ASP A 85 6.02 -14.48 -3.90
C ASP A 85 6.44 -13.04 -3.56
N ALA A 86 7.52 -12.57 -4.15
CA ALA A 86 8.05 -11.22 -3.95
C ALA A 86 8.99 -10.82 -5.08
N ASN A 87 9.06 -9.53 -5.39
CA ASN A 87 10.11 -9.03 -6.27
C ASN A 87 10.45 -7.55 -6.01
N VAL A 88 11.69 -7.19 -6.30
CA VAL A 88 12.16 -5.82 -6.42
C VAL A 88 12.13 -5.44 -7.90
N LEU A 89 11.34 -4.43 -8.25
CA LEU A 89 11.17 -3.98 -9.65
C LEU A 89 12.29 -3.03 -10.06
N THR A 90 12.63 -2.07 -9.20
CA THR A 90 13.62 -1.04 -9.49
C THR A 90 14.23 -0.50 -8.19
N GLY A 91 15.42 0.09 -8.29
CA GLY A 91 16.01 0.88 -7.21
C GLY A 91 15.27 2.21 -7.03
N GLY A 92 15.47 2.85 -5.87
CA GLY A 92 14.87 4.14 -5.54
C GLY A 92 14.64 4.30 -4.04
N GLU A 93 14.23 5.49 -3.62
CA GLU A 93 13.89 5.77 -2.22
C GLU A 93 12.42 5.43 -1.96
N PRO A 94 12.10 4.50 -1.04
CA PRO A 94 10.72 4.19 -0.69
C PRO A 94 10.07 5.36 0.06
N MET A 95 8.77 5.57 -0.18
CA MET A 95 8.01 6.57 0.54
C MET A 95 7.75 6.13 1.97
N THR A 96 8.29 6.86 2.95
CA THR A 96 7.93 6.66 4.35
C THR A 96 6.62 7.37 4.69
N TYR A 97 5.89 6.86 5.69
CA TYR A 97 4.68 7.52 6.16
C TYR A 97 4.95 8.92 6.74
N ALA A 98 6.11 9.12 7.36
CA ALA A 98 6.55 10.43 7.84
C ALA A 98 6.69 11.44 6.69
N TYR A 99 7.38 11.05 5.60
CA TYR A 99 7.51 11.88 4.40
C TYR A 99 6.15 12.18 3.76
N TYR A 100 5.29 11.16 3.64
CA TYR A 100 3.93 11.35 3.14
C TYR A 100 3.18 12.41 3.95
N ARG A 101 3.20 12.35 5.28
CA ARG A 101 2.49 13.31 6.13
C ARG A 101 3.09 14.72 6.08
N LEU A 102 4.41 14.85 6.14
CA LEU A 102 5.08 16.14 6.31
C LEU A 102 5.34 16.89 5.01
N VAL A 103 5.48 16.18 3.89
CA VAL A 103 5.89 16.80 2.62
C VAL A 103 4.80 16.68 1.55
N LYS A 104 4.21 15.49 1.41
CA LYS A 104 3.21 15.25 0.35
C LYS A 104 1.82 15.72 0.76
N ARG A 105 1.34 15.34 1.95
CA ARG A 105 -0.03 15.65 2.43
C ARG A 105 -0.09 16.96 3.21
N GLY A 106 0.88 17.19 4.08
CA GLY A 106 1.03 18.43 4.84
C GLY A 106 1.84 19.41 4.02
N GLY A 107 1.18 20.18 3.15
CA GLY A 107 1.85 21.29 2.49
C GLY A 107 2.21 22.35 3.54
N THR A 108 3.47 22.43 3.95
CA THR A 108 4.03 23.75 4.26
C THR A 108 4.53 24.30 2.92
N PRO A 109 3.93 25.38 2.39
CA PRO A 109 4.51 26.08 1.25
C PRO A 109 5.96 26.46 1.57
N LYS A 110 6.85 26.45 0.56
CA LYS A 110 8.23 26.98 0.67
C LYS A 110 8.29 28.48 1.05
N THR A 111 7.14 29.12 1.24
CA THR A 111 6.94 30.51 1.68
C THR A 111 6.45 30.61 3.13
N ALA A 112 6.93 29.76 4.03
CA ALA A 112 6.88 30.09 5.46
C ALA A 112 8.00 31.11 5.74
N PRO A 113 7.71 32.31 6.28
CA PRO A 113 8.75 33.28 6.59
C PRO A 113 9.66 32.66 7.65
N VAL A 114 10.94 32.49 7.30
CA VAL A 114 12.00 32.32 8.29
C VAL A 114 12.03 33.62 9.10
N HIS A 115 11.56 33.58 10.34
CA HIS A 115 11.80 34.67 11.28
C HIS A 115 13.32 34.82 11.41
N ALA A 116 13.86 35.90 10.82
CA ALA A 116 15.18 36.40 11.16
C ALA A 116 15.03 37.13 12.49
N GLU A 117 15.51 36.51 13.56
CA GLU A 117 15.74 37.22 14.81
C GLU A 117 17.01 38.07 14.64
N GLY A 118 16.86 39.37 14.95
CA GLY A 118 17.97 40.30 15.17
C GLY A 118 18.22 40.52 16.65
#